data_AF-A0ABC8XQ84-F1
#
_entry.id   AF-A0ABC8XQ84-F1
#
_cell.length_a   1.000
_cell.length_b   1.000
_cell.length_c   1.000
_cell.angle_alpha   90.00
_cell.angle_beta   90.00
_cell.angle_gamma   90.00
#
_symmetry.space_group_name_H-M   'P 1'
#
loop_
_entity.id
_entity.type
_entity.pdbx_description
1 polymer ?
#
loop_
_entity_poly.entity_id
_entity_poly.type
_entity_poly.pdbx_seq_one_letter_code
_entity_poly.pdbx_strand_id
1 'polypeptide(L)'
;MPGPEATQISAFTAAAAHALCFASLAVAHSLAGRGALGSDPALALRLLVVCEAPVVIAVYSYLRRDARSCSFFKAAARGLIGLPVGAFLNAFGAIVLGAPVGIKYWMTTIYWSLLMSLFTFVPAACVFGSSKIDWQNVLSHSIYFTPTDVENYMISAPCHGAVLGAWIGAWPMPLDWERPWQEWPICVSYGAVAGHLVGMAVSWVLIALHKRRVRAKAD
;
A
#
# COMPACT_ATOMS: atom_id res chain seq x y z
N MET A 1 24.27 -27.25 -10.36
CA MET A 1 24.45 -25.90 -10.91
C MET A 1 23.73 -24.93 -9.98
N PRO A 2 24.42 -24.01 -9.32
CA PRO A 2 23.73 -22.98 -8.54
C PRO A 2 22.91 -22.12 -9.52
N GLY A 3 21.61 -22.01 -9.28
CA GLY A 3 20.73 -21.15 -10.08
C GLY A 3 21.19 -19.69 -10.00
N PRO A 4 20.81 -18.84 -10.97
CA PRO A 4 21.23 -17.45 -10.97
C PRO A 4 20.80 -16.79 -9.66
N GLU A 5 21.77 -16.28 -8.89
CA GLU A 5 21.52 -15.46 -7.71
C GLU A 5 20.62 -14.30 -8.12
N ALA A 6 19.33 -14.41 -7.83
CA ALA A 6 18.44 -13.26 -7.78
C ALA A 6 19.02 -12.33 -6.72
N THR A 7 19.43 -11.13 -7.11
CA THR A 7 20.00 -10.13 -6.22
C THR A 7 19.05 -9.90 -5.05
N GLN A 8 19.29 -10.53 -3.90
CA GLN A 8 18.39 -10.44 -2.76
C GLN A 8 18.34 -9.00 -2.24
N ILE A 9 17.13 -8.46 -2.08
CA ILE A 9 16.92 -7.14 -1.50
C ILE A 9 17.55 -7.09 -0.09
N SER A 10 18.39 -6.09 0.14
CA SER A 10 19.03 -5.88 1.43
C SER A 10 18.01 -5.37 2.47
N ALA A 11 18.24 -5.62 3.77
CA ALA A 11 17.34 -5.08 4.81
C ALA A 11 17.37 -3.54 4.83
N PHE A 12 18.53 -2.96 4.51
CA PHE A 12 18.70 -1.51 4.37
C PHE A 12 17.86 -0.97 3.21
N THR A 13 17.90 -1.63 2.04
CA THR A 13 17.10 -1.26 0.87
C THR A 13 15.60 -1.31 1.18
N ALA A 14 15.14 -2.35 1.88
CA ALA A 14 13.75 -2.46 2.30
C ALA A 14 13.35 -1.35 3.29
N ALA A 15 14.20 -1.06 4.28
CA ALA A 15 13.98 0.02 5.23
C ALA A 15 13.95 1.40 4.55
N ALA A 16 14.84 1.64 3.58
CA ALA A 16 14.88 2.87 2.81
C ALA A 16 13.63 3.05 1.94
N ALA A 17 13.14 1.98 1.31
CA ALA A 17 11.89 2.00 0.55
C ALA A 17 10.70 2.41 1.43
N HIS A 18 10.59 1.82 2.62
CA HIS A 18 9.54 2.17 3.58
C HIS A 18 9.72 3.60 4.10
N ALA A 19 10.94 4.04 4.39
CA ALA A 19 11.20 5.40 4.84
C ALA A 19 10.80 6.45 3.79
N LEU A 20 11.02 6.16 2.49
CA LEU A 20 10.61 7.04 1.40
C LEU A 20 9.09 7.15 1.29
N CYS A 21 8.35 6.03 1.35
CA CYS A 21 6.88 6.04 1.32
C CYS A 21 6.30 6.74 2.56
N PHE A 22 6.89 6.52 3.74
CA PHE A 22 6.51 7.25 4.96
C PHE A 22 6.74 8.75 4.80
N ALA A 23 7.89 9.14 4.25
CA ALA A 23 8.23 10.55 4.04
C ALA A 23 7.25 11.24 3.07
N SER A 24 6.81 10.57 1.99
CA SER A 24 5.80 11.14 1.07
C SER A 24 4.44 11.32 1.73
N LEU A 25 3.98 10.37 2.55
CA LEU A 25 2.77 10.54 3.36
C LEU A 25 2.90 11.70 4.36
N ALA A 26 4.05 11.83 5.01
CA ALA A 26 4.32 12.91 5.96
C ALA A 26 4.36 14.28 5.29
N VAL A 27 4.96 14.38 4.09
CA VAL A 27 4.95 15.60 3.27
C VAL A 27 3.53 15.95 2.86
N ALA A 28 2.76 14.99 2.35
CA ALA A 28 1.35 15.22 2.00
C ALA A 28 0.52 15.73 3.18
N HIS A 29 0.68 15.12 4.36
CA HIS A 29 0.00 15.55 5.58
C HIS A 29 0.42 16.97 6.00
N SER A 30 1.71 17.29 5.91
CA SER A 30 2.24 18.61 6.24
C SER A 30 1.72 19.69 5.29
N LEU A 31 1.60 19.38 4.00
CA LEU A 31 1.02 20.28 2.99
C LEU A 31 -0.49 20.48 3.17
N ALA A 32 -1.20 19.43 3.55
CA ALA A 32 -2.65 19.51 3.78
C ALA A 32 -2.98 20.33 5.04
N GLY A 33 -2.12 20.26 6.06
CA GLY A 33 -2.33 20.89 7.35
C GLY A 33 -3.02 19.99 8.37
N ARG A 34 -2.92 20.36 9.65
CA ARG A 34 -3.52 19.57 10.75
C ARG A 34 -5.04 19.56 10.63
N GLY A 35 -5.63 18.37 10.71
CA GLY A 35 -7.09 18.20 10.63
C GLY A 35 -7.68 18.32 9.23
N ALA A 36 -6.85 18.45 8.18
CA ALA A 36 -7.31 18.66 6.81
C ALA A 36 -8.27 17.57 6.31
N LEU A 37 -8.07 16.32 6.73
CA LEU A 37 -8.97 15.22 6.36
C LEU A 37 -10.39 15.41 6.92
N GLY A 38 -10.55 16.17 8.01
CA GLY A 38 -11.86 16.51 8.59
C GLY A 38 -12.47 17.78 8.00
N SER A 39 -11.66 18.76 7.59
CA SER A 39 -12.14 20.04 7.06
C SER A 39 -12.35 20.05 5.55
N ASP A 40 -11.44 19.44 4.79
CA ASP A 40 -11.51 19.27 3.34
C ASP A 40 -10.92 17.90 2.95
N PRO A 41 -11.73 16.82 3.05
CA PRO A 41 -11.28 15.48 2.76
C PRO A 41 -10.78 15.30 1.32
N ALA A 42 -11.37 16.03 0.37
CA ALA A 42 -11.00 15.92 -1.04
C ALA A 42 -9.60 16.47 -1.30
N LEU A 43 -9.28 17.65 -0.76
CA LEU A 43 -7.94 18.23 -0.87
C LEU A 43 -6.89 17.36 -0.16
N ALA A 44 -7.19 16.92 1.07
CA ALA A 44 -6.26 16.11 1.85
C ALA A 44 -5.93 14.78 1.13
N LEU A 45 -6.94 14.09 0.61
CA LEU A 45 -6.74 12.85 -0.16
C LEU A 45 -6.03 13.08 -1.48
N ARG A 46 -6.35 14.17 -2.19
CA ARG A 46 -5.64 14.54 -3.41
C ARG A 46 -4.15 14.76 -3.16
N LEU A 47 -3.78 15.46 -2.08
CA LEU A 47 -2.38 15.67 -1.70
C LEU A 47 -1.68 14.36 -1.35
N LEU A 48 -2.34 13.47 -0.61
CA LEU A 48 -1.83 12.12 -0.36
C LEU A 48 -1.53 11.38 -1.67
N VAL A 49 -2.48 11.34 -2.60
CA VAL A 49 -2.30 10.66 -3.89
C VAL A 49 -1.17 11.30 -4.72
N VAL A 50 -1.13 12.63 -4.83
CA VAL A 50 -0.15 13.34 -5.67
C VAL A 50 1.28 13.19 -5.14
N CYS A 51 1.46 13.19 -3.82
CA CYS A 51 2.78 12.99 -3.20
C CYS A 51 3.20 11.51 -3.20
N GLU A 52 2.26 10.61 -2.92
CA GLU A 52 2.56 9.19 -2.71
C GLU A 52 2.76 8.43 -4.02
N ALA A 53 1.95 8.71 -5.04
CA ALA A 53 2.01 8.01 -6.34
C ALA A 53 3.40 7.99 -7.00
N PRO A 54 4.09 9.14 -7.19
CA PRO A 54 5.40 9.13 -7.83
C PRO A 54 6.44 8.35 -7.02
N VAL A 55 6.38 8.44 -5.68
CA VAL A 55 7.33 7.76 -4.79
C VAL A 55 7.11 6.26 -4.82
N VAL A 56 5.88 5.79 -4.61
CA VAL A 56 5.55 4.35 -4.63
C VAL A 56 5.88 3.76 -6.00
N ILE A 57 5.46 4.40 -7.10
CA ILE A 57 5.75 3.88 -8.45
C ILE A 57 7.25 3.82 -8.68
N ALA A 58 8.02 4.86 -8.35
CA ALA A 58 9.46 4.86 -8.57
C ALA A 58 10.19 3.80 -7.71
N VAL A 59 9.87 3.75 -6.40
CA VAL A 59 10.50 2.82 -5.45
C VAL A 59 10.23 1.37 -5.86
N TYR A 60 8.97 0.99 -6.06
CA TYR A 60 8.64 -0.40 -6.39
C TYR A 60 9.00 -0.79 -7.83
N SER A 61 9.10 0.17 -8.77
CA SER A 61 9.66 -0.11 -10.11
C SER A 61 11.17 -0.33 -10.07
N TYR A 62 11.87 0.34 -9.15
CA TYR A 62 13.29 0.09 -8.91
C TYR A 62 13.50 -1.31 -8.30
N LEU A 63 12.65 -1.70 -7.34
CA LEU A 63 12.68 -3.00 -6.65
C LEU A 63 12.01 -4.15 -7.42
N ARG A 64 11.82 -4.01 -8.73
CA ARG A 64 11.21 -5.06 -9.55
C ARG A 64 12.02 -6.36 -9.50
N ARG A 65 11.33 -7.49 -9.38
CA ARG A 65 11.93 -8.82 -9.20
C ARG A 65 12.79 -9.27 -10.39
N ASP A 66 12.29 -9.04 -11.61
CA ASP A 66 12.97 -9.45 -12.84
C ASP A 66 13.66 -8.26 -13.52
N ALA A 67 14.70 -7.74 -12.86
CA ALA A 67 15.44 -6.59 -13.36
C ALA A 67 16.18 -6.84 -14.69
N ARG A 68 16.41 -8.11 -15.04
CA ARG A 68 17.11 -8.51 -16.27
C ARG A 68 16.19 -8.53 -17.49
N SER A 69 14.94 -8.96 -17.35
CA SER A 69 13.98 -9.00 -18.47
C SER A 69 13.04 -7.78 -18.52
N CYS A 70 12.79 -7.16 -17.37
CA CYS A 70 11.92 -6.00 -17.23
C CYS A 70 12.76 -4.74 -17.04
N SER A 71 12.51 -3.69 -17.83
CA SER A 71 13.11 -2.38 -17.60
C SER A 71 12.35 -1.61 -16.53
N PHE A 72 13.00 -0.62 -15.92
CA PHE A 72 12.36 0.29 -14.97
C PHE A 72 11.07 0.91 -15.56
N PHE A 73 11.13 1.39 -16.81
CA PHE A 73 9.98 1.99 -17.48
C PHE A 73 8.81 1.01 -17.68
N LYS A 74 9.10 -0.27 -17.96
CA LYS A 74 8.05 -1.29 -18.04
C LYS A 74 7.40 -1.53 -16.67
N ALA A 75 8.19 -1.57 -15.60
CA ALA A 75 7.67 -1.68 -14.24
C ALA A 75 6.84 -0.45 -13.82
N ALA A 76 7.31 0.75 -14.17
CA ALA A 76 6.59 1.99 -13.91
C ALA A 76 5.27 2.05 -14.70
N ALA A 77 5.27 1.62 -15.97
CA ALA A 77 4.05 1.51 -16.77
C ALA A 77 3.03 0.53 -16.14
N ARG A 78 3.50 -0.59 -15.59
CA ARG A 78 2.62 -1.51 -14.84
C ARG A 78 2.03 -0.86 -13.60
N GLY A 79 2.82 -0.09 -12.84
CA GLY A 79 2.32 0.70 -11.71
C GLY A 79 1.29 1.75 -12.11
N LEU A 80 1.55 2.48 -13.19
CA LEU A 80 0.64 3.48 -13.76
C LEU A 80 -0.69 2.88 -14.24
N ILE A 81 -0.68 1.65 -14.77
CA ILE A 81 -1.90 0.91 -15.13
C ILE A 81 -2.57 0.31 -13.89
N GLY A 82 -1.77 -0.19 -12.94
CA GLY A 82 -2.25 -0.74 -11.67
C GLY A 82 -3.00 0.28 -10.82
N LEU A 83 -2.61 1.56 -10.90
CA LEU A 83 -3.25 2.65 -10.15
C LEU A 83 -4.75 2.77 -10.45
N PRO A 84 -5.21 3.03 -11.70
CA PRO A 84 -6.64 3.12 -12.01
C PRO A 84 -7.36 1.77 -11.89
N VAL A 85 -6.72 0.65 -12.21
CA VAL A 85 -7.33 -0.69 -12.07
C VAL A 85 -7.61 -1.01 -10.60
N GLY A 86 -6.62 -0.82 -9.73
CA GLY A 86 -6.78 -1.02 -8.29
C GLY A 86 -7.74 0.00 -7.67
N ALA A 87 -7.78 1.23 -8.17
CA ALA A 87 -8.73 2.24 -7.71
C ALA A 87 -10.16 1.84 -8.03
N PHE A 88 -10.41 1.34 -9.25
CA PHE A 88 -11.70 0.79 -9.63
C PHE A 88 -12.12 -0.36 -8.71
N LEU A 89 -11.23 -1.34 -8.46
CA LEU A 89 -11.53 -2.49 -7.60
C LEU A 89 -11.79 -2.09 -6.14
N ASN A 90 -11.00 -1.17 -5.59
CA ASN A 90 -11.21 -0.67 -4.23
C ASN A 90 -12.51 0.14 -4.11
N ALA A 91 -12.81 1.02 -5.08
CA ALA A 91 -14.07 1.76 -5.09
C ALA A 91 -15.28 0.84 -5.21
N PHE A 92 -15.21 -0.14 -6.13
CA PHE A 92 -16.26 -1.14 -6.28
C PHE A 92 -16.47 -1.94 -5.00
N GLY A 93 -15.40 -2.44 -4.39
CA GLY A 93 -15.48 -3.17 -3.11
C GLY A 93 -16.08 -2.32 -1.99
N ALA A 94 -15.66 -1.07 -1.87
CA ALA A 94 -16.21 -0.15 -0.88
C ALA A 94 -17.71 0.11 -1.08
N ILE A 95 -18.15 0.35 -2.33
CA ILE A 95 -19.57 0.57 -2.65
C ILE A 95 -20.41 -0.67 -2.32
N VAL A 96 -19.93 -1.87 -2.67
CA VAL A 96 -20.60 -3.14 -2.32
C VAL A 96 -20.69 -3.32 -0.80
N LEU A 97 -19.70 -2.86 -0.05
CA LEU A 97 -19.67 -2.90 1.41
C LEU A 97 -20.43 -1.74 2.09
N GLY A 98 -21.11 -0.89 1.32
CA GLY A 98 -21.99 0.16 1.84
C GLY A 98 -21.43 1.58 1.82
N ALA A 99 -20.34 1.84 1.08
CA ALA A 99 -19.89 3.22 0.86
C ALA A 99 -20.97 4.03 0.11
N PRO A 100 -21.19 5.30 0.49
CA PRO A 100 -22.24 6.11 -0.09
C PRO A 100 -21.97 6.42 -1.57
N VAL A 101 -23.03 6.31 -2.38
CA VAL A 101 -23.01 6.63 -3.81
C VAL A 101 -23.74 7.95 -4.03
N GLY A 102 -23.10 8.89 -4.73
CA GLY A 102 -23.70 10.16 -5.10
C GLY A 102 -22.67 11.20 -5.51
N ILE A 103 -23.15 12.27 -6.16
CA ILE A 103 -22.29 13.36 -6.67
C ILE A 103 -21.51 14.02 -5.53
N LYS A 104 -22.10 14.12 -4.33
CA LYS A 104 -21.45 14.65 -3.12
C LYS A 104 -20.14 13.92 -2.78
N TYR A 105 -20.10 12.59 -2.93
CA TYR A 105 -18.98 11.76 -2.51
C TYR A 105 -18.06 11.35 -3.67
N TRP A 106 -18.34 11.80 -4.89
CA TRP A 106 -17.65 11.33 -6.09
C TRP A 106 -16.14 11.58 -6.03
N MET A 107 -15.72 12.81 -5.74
CA MET A 107 -14.30 13.18 -5.70
C MET A 107 -13.56 12.52 -4.55
N THR A 108 -14.16 12.47 -3.37
CA THR A 108 -13.55 11.85 -2.19
C THR A 108 -13.40 10.34 -2.37
N THR A 109 -14.38 9.66 -2.99
CA THR A 109 -14.29 8.23 -3.31
C THR A 109 -13.21 7.95 -4.35
N ILE A 110 -13.05 8.80 -5.36
CA ILE A 110 -11.97 8.66 -6.36
C ILE A 110 -10.61 8.81 -5.70
N TYR A 111 -10.38 9.87 -4.93
CA TYR A 111 -9.06 10.07 -4.31
C TYR A 111 -8.76 9.01 -3.25
N TRP A 112 -9.76 8.60 -2.47
CA TRP A 112 -9.62 7.50 -1.51
C TRP A 112 -9.28 6.18 -2.21
N SER A 113 -9.96 5.84 -3.30
CA SER A 113 -9.71 4.57 -4.00
C SER A 113 -8.36 4.56 -4.72
N LEU A 114 -7.91 5.72 -5.24
CA LEU A 114 -6.54 5.91 -5.73
C LEU A 114 -5.51 5.70 -4.62
N LEU A 115 -5.74 6.27 -3.43
CA LEU A 115 -4.87 6.07 -2.27
C LEU A 115 -4.81 4.59 -1.86
N MET A 116 -5.97 3.92 -1.78
CA MET A 116 -6.03 2.48 -1.50
C MET A 116 -5.29 1.66 -2.55
N SER A 117 -5.40 2.03 -3.83
CA SER A 117 -4.67 1.38 -4.92
C SER A 117 -3.15 1.51 -4.78
N LEU A 118 -2.66 2.66 -4.32
CA LEU A 118 -1.24 2.87 -3.99
C LEU A 118 -0.76 1.95 -2.86
N PHE A 119 -1.63 1.62 -1.91
CA PHE A 119 -1.30 0.71 -0.82
C PHE A 119 -1.45 -0.78 -1.16
N THR A 120 -2.30 -1.12 -2.14
CA THR A 120 -2.73 -2.52 -2.36
C THR A 120 -2.32 -3.11 -3.71
N PHE A 121 -2.43 -2.35 -4.81
CA PHE A 121 -2.21 -2.86 -6.17
C PHE A 121 -0.91 -2.38 -6.79
N VAL A 122 -0.56 -1.10 -6.63
CA VAL A 122 0.58 -0.49 -7.35
C VAL A 122 1.93 -1.14 -7.00
N PRO A 123 2.29 -1.39 -5.72
CA PRO A 123 3.54 -2.06 -5.39
C PRO A 123 3.66 -3.45 -6.03
N ALA A 124 2.59 -4.25 -5.96
CA ALA A 124 2.53 -5.58 -6.56
C ALA A 124 2.59 -5.53 -8.09
N ALA A 125 1.92 -4.58 -8.73
CA ALA A 125 1.95 -4.39 -10.17
C ALA A 125 3.36 -4.02 -10.68
N CYS A 126 4.06 -3.14 -9.96
CA CYS A 126 5.43 -2.77 -10.28
C CYS A 126 6.40 -3.96 -10.14
N VAL A 127 6.31 -4.71 -9.02
CA VAL A 127 7.30 -5.75 -8.70
C VAL A 127 7.02 -7.09 -9.37
N PHE A 128 5.78 -7.57 -9.32
CA PHE A 128 5.39 -8.91 -9.78
C PHE A 128 4.79 -8.93 -11.18
N GLY A 129 4.37 -7.79 -11.71
CA GLY A 129 3.72 -7.71 -13.02
C GLY A 129 2.45 -8.56 -13.08
N SER A 130 2.38 -9.50 -14.01
CA SER A 130 1.18 -10.33 -14.25
C SER A 130 1.29 -11.75 -13.67
N SER A 131 2.24 -12.00 -12.78
CA SER A 131 2.46 -13.31 -12.16
C SER A 131 1.31 -13.70 -11.23
N LYS A 132 0.45 -14.63 -11.66
CA LYS A 132 -0.71 -15.07 -10.87
C LYS A 132 -0.32 -15.61 -9.49
N ILE A 133 0.77 -16.37 -9.42
CA ILE A 133 1.27 -16.98 -8.19
C ILE A 133 1.69 -15.90 -7.19
N ASP A 134 2.40 -14.87 -7.65
CA ASP A 134 2.85 -13.80 -6.76
C ASP A 134 1.68 -12.92 -6.30
N TRP A 135 0.70 -12.65 -7.16
CA TRP A 135 -0.53 -11.97 -6.74
C TRP A 135 -1.33 -12.77 -5.70
N GLN A 136 -1.39 -14.09 -5.83
CA GLN A 136 -2.01 -14.97 -4.82
C GLN A 136 -1.24 -14.93 -3.50
N ASN A 137 0.10 -14.92 -3.56
CA ASN A 137 0.95 -14.79 -2.38
C ASN A 137 0.77 -13.44 -1.68
N VAL A 138 0.53 -12.36 -2.45
CA VAL A 138 0.25 -11.03 -1.87
C VAL A 138 -0.99 -11.04 -0.99
N LEU A 139 -2.05 -11.70 -1.47
CA LEU A 139 -3.34 -11.80 -0.78
C LEU A 139 -3.37 -12.87 0.32
N SER A 140 -2.39 -13.79 0.30
CA SER A 140 -2.35 -14.90 1.23
C SER A 140 -1.79 -14.48 2.59
N HIS A 141 -2.45 -14.92 3.65
CA HIS A 141 -1.92 -14.80 5.01
C HIS A 141 -0.75 -15.76 5.27
N SER A 142 -0.48 -16.70 4.35
CA SER A 142 0.64 -17.64 4.47
C SER A 142 1.98 -16.96 4.64
N ILE A 143 2.16 -15.73 4.12
CA ILE A 143 3.38 -14.94 4.29
C ILE A 143 3.83 -14.80 5.75
N TYR A 144 2.91 -14.80 6.72
CA TYR A 144 3.23 -14.60 8.13
C TYR A 144 3.73 -15.89 8.80
N PHE A 145 3.49 -17.04 8.17
CA PHE A 145 3.74 -18.35 8.75
C PHE A 145 4.77 -19.16 7.96
N THR A 146 4.84 -18.96 6.64
CA THR A 146 5.78 -19.67 5.75
C THR A 146 6.90 -18.75 5.29
N PRO A 147 8.16 -19.21 5.29
CA PRO A 147 9.25 -18.42 4.73
C PRO A 147 8.97 -18.05 3.27
N THR A 148 8.94 -16.75 3.00
CA THR A 148 8.80 -16.18 1.65
C THR A 148 9.92 -15.15 1.38
N ASP A 149 9.94 -14.62 0.17
CA ASP A 149 10.91 -13.60 -0.26
C ASP A 149 10.68 -12.24 0.40
N VAL A 150 11.75 -11.45 0.48
CA VAL A 150 11.73 -10.09 1.07
C VAL A 150 10.67 -9.19 0.42
N GLU A 151 10.53 -9.26 -0.89
CA GLU A 151 9.54 -8.50 -1.67
C GLU A 151 8.09 -8.76 -1.21
N ASN A 152 7.77 -10.01 -0.87
CA ASN A 152 6.43 -10.36 -0.37
C ASN A 152 6.16 -9.70 0.99
N TYR A 153 7.13 -9.67 1.91
CA TYR A 153 6.95 -8.93 3.17
C TYR A 153 6.80 -7.43 2.93
N MET A 154 7.55 -6.86 1.98
CA MET A 154 7.51 -5.43 1.68
C MET A 154 6.15 -4.98 1.13
N ILE A 155 5.49 -5.83 0.35
CA ILE A 155 4.23 -5.48 -0.33
C ILE A 155 3.03 -5.89 0.51
N SER A 156 3.00 -7.14 0.98
CA SER A 156 1.79 -7.72 1.53
C SER A 156 1.48 -7.23 2.94
N ALA A 157 2.48 -7.01 3.81
CA ALA A 157 2.20 -6.54 5.17
C ALA A 157 1.61 -5.11 5.22
N PRO A 158 2.15 -4.11 4.49
CA PRO A 158 1.51 -2.80 4.36
C PRO A 158 0.14 -2.84 3.65
N CYS A 159 -0.02 -3.72 2.64
CA CYS A 159 -1.29 -3.92 1.95
C CYS A 159 -2.38 -4.45 2.89
N HIS A 160 -2.12 -5.55 3.60
CA HIS A 160 -3.02 -6.12 4.60
C HIS A 160 -3.33 -5.12 5.72
N GLY A 161 -2.31 -4.40 6.19
CA GLY A 161 -2.46 -3.35 7.18
C GLY A 161 -3.42 -2.26 6.71
N ALA A 162 -3.27 -1.77 5.48
CA ALA A 162 -4.16 -0.75 4.91
C ALA A 162 -5.62 -1.22 4.80
N VAL A 163 -5.84 -2.45 4.33
CA VAL A 163 -7.20 -3.01 4.19
C VAL A 163 -7.86 -3.22 5.55
N LEU A 164 -7.14 -3.84 6.50
CA LEU A 164 -7.64 -4.05 7.87
C LEU A 164 -7.89 -2.73 8.58
N GLY A 165 -6.97 -1.77 8.42
CA GLY A 165 -7.10 -0.44 8.98
C GLY A 165 -8.31 0.31 8.41
N ALA A 166 -8.51 0.28 7.10
CA ALA A 166 -9.69 0.87 6.45
C ALA A 166 -10.98 0.25 6.97
N TRP A 167 -11.00 -1.08 7.11
CA TRP A 167 -12.16 -1.82 7.62
C TRP A 167 -12.49 -1.48 9.07
N ILE A 168 -11.49 -1.42 9.97
CA ILE A 168 -11.68 -0.95 11.35
C ILE A 168 -12.15 0.51 11.36
N GLY A 169 -11.58 1.34 10.49
CA GLY A 169 -12.01 2.72 10.30
C GLY A 169 -13.46 2.86 9.82
N ALA A 170 -14.05 1.84 9.21
CA ALA A 170 -15.45 1.89 8.81
C ALA A 170 -16.40 1.71 10.00
N TRP A 171 -15.99 1.04 11.08
CA TRP A 171 -16.85 0.68 12.20
C TRP A 171 -17.50 1.86 12.94
N PRO A 172 -16.84 3.02 13.12
CA PRO A 172 -17.49 4.15 13.77
C PRO A 172 -18.57 4.82 12.91
N MET A 173 -18.60 4.60 11.59
CA MET A 173 -19.51 5.32 10.71
C MET A 173 -21.00 4.98 10.97
N PRO A 174 -21.39 3.70 11.16
CA PRO A 174 -22.78 3.34 11.50
C PRO A 174 -23.20 3.66 12.93
N LEU A 175 -22.25 3.94 13.84
CA LEU A 175 -22.55 4.28 15.23
C LEU A 175 -23.10 5.71 15.40
N ASP A 176 -23.02 6.51 14.33
CA ASP A 176 -23.62 7.84 14.17
C ASP A 176 -23.60 8.69 15.45
N TRP A 177 -22.39 9.08 15.84
CA TRP A 177 -22.16 9.96 17.00
C TRP A 177 -22.32 11.43 16.61
N GLU A 178 -22.92 11.70 15.43
CA GLU A 178 -23.14 13.04 14.87
C GLU A 178 -21.85 13.85 14.78
N ARG A 179 -20.73 13.19 14.45
CA ARG A 179 -19.42 13.84 14.36
C ARG A 179 -18.95 13.95 12.91
N PRO A 180 -18.37 15.09 12.50
CA PRO A 180 -17.93 15.30 11.12
C PRO A 180 -16.84 14.32 10.70
N TRP A 181 -16.05 13.80 11.65
CA TRP A 181 -15.02 12.80 11.35
C TRP A 181 -15.60 11.42 10.95
N GLN A 182 -16.88 11.14 11.22
CA GLN A 182 -17.57 9.91 10.80
C GLN A 182 -17.99 9.92 9.32
N GLU A 183 -17.93 11.07 8.64
CA GLU A 183 -18.31 11.15 7.24
C GLU A 183 -17.39 10.32 6.33
N TRP A 184 -17.96 9.74 5.27
CA TRP A 184 -17.18 9.03 4.26
C TRP A 184 -16.30 10.01 3.46
N PRO A 185 -15.03 9.69 3.17
CA PRO A 185 -14.24 8.52 3.58
C PRO A 185 -13.24 8.84 4.72
N ILE A 186 -13.57 9.72 5.68
CA ILE A 186 -12.61 10.28 6.64
C ILE A 186 -12.06 9.19 7.57
N CYS A 187 -12.92 8.49 8.32
CA CYS A 187 -12.49 7.43 9.23
C CYS A 187 -11.71 6.32 8.51
N VAL A 188 -12.23 5.85 7.37
CA VAL A 188 -11.62 4.77 6.59
C VAL A 188 -10.27 5.19 6.02
N SER A 189 -10.06 6.48 5.72
CA SER A 189 -8.77 7.02 5.27
C SER A 189 -7.75 7.05 6.41
N TYR A 190 -8.15 7.51 7.61
CA TYR A 190 -7.27 7.45 8.78
C TYR A 190 -6.88 6.01 9.12
N GLY A 191 -7.86 5.11 9.12
CA GLY A 191 -7.64 3.68 9.32
C GLY A 191 -6.69 3.10 8.29
N ALA A 192 -6.91 3.36 7.00
CA ALA A 192 -6.06 2.88 5.91
C ALA A 192 -4.60 3.33 6.06
N VAL A 193 -4.36 4.63 6.29
CA VAL A 193 -3.01 5.17 6.46
C VAL A 193 -2.35 4.60 7.71
N ALA A 194 -3.03 4.61 8.86
CA ALA A 194 -2.46 4.06 10.10
C ALA A 194 -2.14 2.57 9.97
N GLY A 195 -3.05 1.80 9.38
CA GLY A 195 -2.85 0.38 9.13
C GLY A 195 -1.70 0.11 8.17
N HIS A 196 -1.57 0.91 7.10
CA HIS A 196 -0.44 0.83 6.17
C HIS A 196 0.90 1.04 6.89
N LEU A 197 1.00 2.08 7.72
CA LEU A 197 2.21 2.40 8.49
C LEU A 197 2.57 1.28 9.49
N VAL A 198 1.57 0.73 10.18
CA VAL A 198 1.77 -0.45 11.05
C VAL A 198 2.27 -1.64 10.22
N GLY A 199 1.69 -1.88 9.05
CA GLY A 199 2.11 -2.93 8.13
C GLY A 199 3.55 -2.76 7.63
N MET A 200 4.02 -1.52 7.43
CA MET A 200 5.43 -1.22 7.12
C MET A 200 6.37 -1.57 8.28
N ALA A 201 5.97 -1.27 9.51
CA ALA A 201 6.72 -1.66 10.70
C ALA A 201 6.78 -3.20 10.85
N VAL A 202 5.65 -3.88 10.66
CA VAL A 202 5.58 -5.36 10.66
C VAL A 202 6.47 -5.95 9.57
N SER A 203 6.42 -5.40 8.36
CA SER A 203 7.27 -5.79 7.24
C SER A 203 8.75 -5.75 7.60
N TRP A 204 9.20 -4.65 8.21
CA TRP A 204 10.60 -4.49 8.65
C TRP A 204 11.00 -5.56 9.68
N VAL A 205 10.13 -5.84 10.66
CA VAL A 205 10.35 -6.90 11.66
C VAL A 205 10.46 -8.27 10.98
N LEU A 206 9.54 -8.61 10.06
CA LEU A 206 9.56 -9.89 9.34
C LEU A 206 10.83 -10.07 8.52
N ILE A 207 11.30 -9.02 7.85
CA ILE A 207 12.55 -9.04 7.08
C ILE A 207 13.75 -9.23 8.01
N ALA A 208 13.79 -8.55 9.15
CA ALA A 208 14.86 -8.72 10.14
C ALA A 208 14.91 -10.15 10.69
N LEU A 209 13.74 -10.73 11.02
CA LEU A 209 13.62 -12.11 11.47
C LEU A 209 14.02 -13.11 10.39
N HIS A 210 13.60 -12.89 9.14
CA HIS A 210 13.99 -13.71 8.00
C HIS A 210 15.51 -13.75 7.83
N LYS A 211 16.18 -12.59 7.84
CA LYS A 211 17.65 -12.53 7.71
C LYS A 211 18.38 -13.15 8.91
N ARG A 212 17.84 -13.03 10.13
CA ARG A 212 18.39 -13.75 11.31
C ARG A 212 18.31 -15.26 11.12
N ARG A 213 17.17 -15.79 10.65
CA ARG A 213 16.99 -17.22 10.38
C ARG A 213 17.91 -17.74 9.27
N VAL A 214 18.13 -16.96 8.22
CA VAL A 214 19.05 -17.33 7.13
C VAL A 214 20.49 -17.41 7.64
N ARG A 215 20.93 -16.44 8.45
CA ARG A 215 22.28 -16.47 9.06
C ARG A 215 22.48 -17.67 9.98
N ALA A 216 21.52 -17.93 10.87
CA ALA A 216 21.59 -19.06 11.81
C ALA A 216 21.57 -20.45 11.14
N LYS A 217 21.19 -20.55 9.86
CA LYS A 217 21.28 -21.79 9.08
C LYS A 217 22.60 -21.93 8.31
N ALA A 218 23.36 -20.84 8.19
CA ALA A 218 24.64 -20.80 7.50
C ALA A 218 25.83 -21.05 8.47
N ASP A 219 25.61 -20.81 9.76
CA ASP A 219 26.49 -21.20 10.87
C ASP A 219 26.26 -22.65 11.27
#